data_AF-A0A3C0DUJ9-F1
#
_entry.id   AF-A0A3C0DUJ9-F1
#
_cell.length_a   1.000
_cell.length_b   1.000
_cell.length_c   1.000
_cell.angle_alpha   90.00
_cell.angle_beta   90.00
_cell.angle_gamma   90.00
#
_symmetry.space_group_name_H-M   'P 1'
#
loop_
_entity.id
_entity.type
_entity.pdbx_description
1 polymer ?
#
loop_
_entity_poly.entity_id
_entity_poly.type
_entity_poly.pdbx_seq_one_letter_code
_entity_poly.pdbx_strand_id
1 'polypeptide(L)' 'ESERMVNALKRRGGKPKFTIYPEAGHDSWTETYNNPKLYEWFLSQKTK' A
#
# COMPACT_ATOMS: atom_id res chain seq x y z
N GLU A 1 -6.99 11.48 -2.30
CA GLU A 1 -6.53 11.35 -3.71
C GLU A 1 -6.07 9.94 -4.09
N SER A 2 -5.28 9.26 -3.26
CA SER A 2 -4.75 7.91 -3.51
C SER A 2 -5.81 6.85 -3.85
N GLU A 3 -7.00 6.94 -3.25
CA GLU A 3 -8.13 6.03 -3.52
C GLU A 3 -8.56 6.00 -4.98
N ARG A 4 -8.50 7.13 -5.69
CA ARG A 4 -8.89 7.21 -7.11
C ARG A 4 -8.01 6.29 -7.97
N MET A 5 -6.71 6.29 -7.70
CA MET A 5 -5.73 5.46 -8.41
C MET A 5 -5.89 3.98 -8.05
N VAL A 6 -6.05 3.67 -6.77
CA VAL A 6 -6.30 2.31 -6.29
C VAL A 6 -7.55 1.72 -6.93
N ASN A 7 -8.63 2.49 -6.99
CA ASN A 7 -9.88 2.08 -7.62
C ASN A 7 -9.70 1.88 -9.13
N ALA A 8 -8.92 2.72 -9.81
CA ALA A 8 -8.60 2.51 -11.22
C ALA A 8 -7.82 1.22 -11.48
N LEU A 9 -6.84 0.89 -10.63
CA LEU A 9 -6.09 -0.37 -10.72
C LEU A 9 -6.99 -1.59 -10.48
N LYS A 10 -7.83 -1.54 -9.44
CA LYS A 10 -8.80 -2.60 -9.14
C LYS A 10 -9.76 -2.85 -10.29
N ARG A 11 -10.29 -1.79 -10.93
CA ARG A 11 -11.18 -1.90 -12.10
C ARG A 11 -10.52 -2.58 -13.29
N ARG A 12 -9.20 -2.49 -13.43
CA ARG A 12 -8.43 -3.16 -14.49
C ARG A 12 -7.95 -4.57 -14.11
N GLY A 13 -8.47 -5.15 -13.02
CA GLY A 13 -8.09 -6.48 -12.53
C GLY A 13 -6.80 -6.51 -11.72
N GLY A 14 -6.20 -5.35 -11.43
CA GLY A 14 -5.07 -5.25 -10.53
C GLY A 14 -5.45 -5.57 -9.09
N LYS A 15 -4.50 -6.10 -8.32
CA LYS A 15 -4.69 -6.46 -6.90
C LYS A 15 -3.78 -5.63 -5.99
N PRO A 16 -3.88 -4.28 -5.98
CA PRO A 16 -3.06 -3.46 -5.09
C PRO A 16 -3.43 -3.69 -3.63
N LYS A 17 -2.44 -3.78 -2.76
CA LYS A 17 -2.64 -3.63 -1.31
C LYS A 17 -2.75 -2.14 -1.00
N PHE A 18 -3.76 -1.75 -0.22
CA PHE A 18 -4.02 -0.37 0.12
C PHE A 18 -4.51 -0.27 1.56
N THR A 19 -3.88 0.62 2.33
CA THR A 19 -4.15 0.88 3.75
C THR A 19 -4.32 2.37 3.93
N ILE A 20 -5.34 2.79 4.69
CA ILE A 20 -5.54 4.18 5.11
C ILE A 20 -5.25 4.24 6.59
N TYR A 21 -4.44 5.22 7.01
CA TYR A 21 -4.17 5.55 8.40
C TYR A 21 -4.93 6.84 8.74
N PRO A 22 -6.11 6.78 9.39
CA PRO A 22 -6.95 7.95 9.63
C PRO A 22 -6.26 9.04 10.46
N GLU A 23 -5.42 8.62 11.40
CA GLU A 23 -4.76 9.50 12.38
C GLU A 23 -3.38 10.02 11.92
N ALA A 24 -2.83 9.49 10.82
CA ALA A 24 -1.45 9.80 10.42
C ALA A 24 -1.29 11.17 9.73
N GLY A 25 -2.39 11.79 9.29
CA GLY A 25 -2.35 13.05 8.53
C GLY A 25 -1.43 12.93 7.29
N HIS A 26 -0.42 13.80 7.20
CA HIS A 26 0.59 13.72 6.14
C HIS A 26 1.66 12.65 6.39
N ASP A 27 1.88 12.24 7.65
CA ASP A 27 2.94 11.30 8.06
C ASP A 27 2.47 9.84 8.01
N SER A 28 1.96 9.43 6.85
CA SER A 28 1.53 8.03 6.64
C SER A 28 2.70 7.06 6.47
N TRP A 29 3.92 7.57 6.24
CA TRP A 29 5.11 6.74 6.02
C TRP A 29 5.69 6.18 7.31
N THR A 30 5.66 6.92 8.42
CA THR A 30 6.22 6.44 9.70
C THR A 30 5.53 5.14 10.14
N GLU A 31 4.20 5.11 10.12
CA GLU A 31 3.46 3.90 10.48
C GLU A 31 3.61 2.78 9.45
N THR A 32 3.73 3.14 8.17
CA THR A 32 3.96 2.17 7.09
C THR A 32 5.32 1.46 7.24
N TYR A 33 6.40 2.19 7.51
CA TYR A 33 7.75 1.61 7.68
C TYR A 33 7.92 0.86 9.00
N ASN A 34 7.11 1.15 10.01
CA ASN A 34 7.07 0.39 11.26
C ASN A 34 6.32 -0.94 11.15
N ASN A 35 5.69 -1.25 10.00
CA ASN A 35 4.92 -2.48 9.81
C ASN A 35 5.78 -3.62 9.22
N PRO A 36 6.09 -4.69 9.99
CA PRO A 36 6.89 -5.81 9.51
C PRO A 36 6.32 -6.49 8.24
N LYS A 37 5.00 -6.49 8.07
CA LYS A 37 4.31 -7.09 6.91
C LYS A 37 4.65 -6.38 5.60
N LEU A 38 5.09 -5.11 5.66
CA LEU A 38 5.58 -4.41 4.49
C LEU A 38 6.83 -5.09 3.94
N TYR A 39 7.79 -5.40 4.80
CA TYR A 39 9.05 -6.03 4.42
C TYR A 39 8.85 -7.48 3.98
N GLU A 40 8.00 -8.24 4.67
CA GLU A 40 7.60 -9.58 4.22
C GLU A 40 7.02 -9.53 2.81
N TRP A 41 6.15 -8.56 2.54
CA TRP A 41 5.59 -8.38 1.21
C TRP A 41 6.66 -8.00 0.18
N PHE A 42 7.53 -7.03 0.47
CA PHE A 42 8.63 -6.67 -0.44
C PHE A 42 9.51 -7.85 -0.79
N LEU A 43 9.96 -8.62 0.21
CA LEU A 43 10.83 -9.78 0.01
C LEU A 43 10.13 -10.94 -0.72
N SER A 44 8.79 -11.01 -0.65
CA SER A 44 8.02 -11.98 -1.44
C SER A 44 7.95 -11.65 -2.93
N GLN A 45 8.19 -10.39 -3.32
CA GLN A 45 8.15 -10.00 -4.73
C GLN A 45 9.44 -10.46 -5.41
N LYS A 46 9.30 -11.34 -6.40
CA LYS A 46 10.40 -11.74 -7.28
C LYS A 46 10.21 -11.08 -8.62
N THR A 47 11.25 -10.42 -9.13
CA THR A 47 11.29 -10.03 -10.54
C THR A 47 11.26 -11.30 -11.37
N LYS A 48 10.34 -11.36 -12.33
CA LYS A 48 10.34 -12.41 -13.35
C LYS A 48 11.50 -12.23 -14.32
#